data_AF-A0A496B3T4-F1
#
_entry.id   AF-A0A496B3T4-F1
#
_cell.length_a   1.000
_cell.length_b   1.000
_cell.length_c   1.000
_cell.angle_alpha   90.00
_cell.angle_beta   90.00
_cell.angle_gamma   90.00
#
_symmetry.space_group_name_H-M   'P 1'
#
loop_
_entity.id
_entity.type
_entity.pdbx_description
1 polymer ?
#
loop_
_entity_poly.entity_id
_entity_poly.type
_entity_poly.pdbx_seq_one_letter_code
_entity_poly.pdbx_strand_id
1 'polypeptide(L)'
;MEPRFTRGEYWLLETVAEHEFEVCALIESDLESFLGKRGHGLTRDALVETLHRLLSSGLIYAKSEMKGSISTKEHIELALEERVSWDTHHVFISADGDVELAPDESKPPRIEPVDVRKITYYGLTQEGGAQWEAFAAPDWQKYIAGGSQPDESEYEVWELICGDKNWRGADKDWPEPVQNWLEEYIESMCFYSQMEVILESVEWDYVTPWQATYWKQLDGGDRVRFRCRDKSGAENFKPIPSFPDMGYFDRLWCAWR
;
A
#
# COMPACT_ATOMS: atom_id res chain seq x y z
N MET A 1 23.35 -13.99 -11.91
CA MET A 1 22.34 -14.53 -12.84
C MET A 1 21.16 -13.59 -12.77
N GLU A 2 20.66 -13.07 -13.89
CA GLU A 2 19.49 -12.19 -13.85
C GLU A 2 18.27 -12.99 -13.35
N PRO A 3 17.48 -12.46 -12.40
CA PRO A 3 16.26 -13.13 -11.97
C PRO A 3 15.31 -13.29 -13.14
N ARG A 4 14.66 -14.45 -13.23
CA ARG A 4 13.66 -14.76 -14.25
C ARG A 4 12.38 -15.19 -13.56
N PHE A 5 11.44 -14.27 -13.47
CA PHE A 5 10.12 -14.55 -12.95
C PHE A 5 9.16 -14.84 -14.10
N THR A 6 8.32 -15.85 -13.92
CA THR A 6 7.08 -15.97 -14.66
C THR A 6 6.18 -14.78 -14.34
N ARG A 7 5.19 -14.52 -15.21
CA ARG A 7 4.20 -13.46 -14.98
C ARG A 7 3.54 -13.56 -13.60
N GLY A 8 3.16 -14.78 -13.17
CA GLY A 8 2.50 -15.00 -11.88
C GLY A 8 3.42 -14.75 -10.70
N GLU A 9 4.69 -15.16 -10.77
CA GLU A 9 5.68 -14.88 -9.72
C GLU A 9 5.94 -13.38 -9.59
N TYR A 10 6.20 -12.71 -10.71
CA TYR A 10 6.41 -11.27 -10.71
C TYR A 10 5.21 -10.54 -10.12
N TRP A 11 4.00 -10.92 -10.53
CA TRP A 11 2.77 -10.34 -10.01
C TRP A 11 2.67 -10.49 -8.49
N LEU A 12 2.95 -11.68 -7.95
CA LEU A 12 2.91 -11.93 -6.50
C LEU A 12 3.94 -11.09 -5.75
N LEU A 13 5.17 -11.00 -6.25
CA LEU A 13 6.24 -10.21 -5.63
C LEU A 13 5.94 -8.71 -5.70
N GLU A 14 5.45 -8.23 -6.83
CA GLU A 14 5.06 -6.83 -7.04
C GLU A 14 3.91 -6.42 -6.12
N THR A 15 2.91 -7.28 -5.93
CA THR A 15 1.76 -7.01 -5.04
C THR A 15 2.18 -6.76 -3.60
N VAL A 16 3.29 -7.36 -3.14
CA VAL A 16 3.81 -7.15 -1.78
C VAL A 16 5.06 -6.28 -1.71
N ALA A 17 5.39 -5.55 -2.78
CA ALA A 17 6.59 -4.73 -2.82
C ALA A 17 6.57 -3.59 -1.78
N GLU A 18 5.40 -3.04 -1.48
CA GLU A 18 5.24 -1.92 -0.56
C GLU A 18 4.73 -2.34 0.81
N HIS A 19 3.78 -3.28 0.82
CA HIS A 19 3.08 -3.73 2.03
C HIS A 19 2.92 -5.25 2.03
N GLU A 20 2.73 -5.82 3.22
CA GLU A 20 2.31 -7.22 3.34
C GLU A 20 0.88 -7.36 2.81
N PHE A 21 0.55 -8.49 2.19
CA PHE A 21 -0.77 -8.72 1.60
C PHE A 21 -1.40 -10.00 2.15
N GLU A 22 -2.72 -9.99 2.26
CA GLU A 22 -3.48 -11.13 2.77
C GLU A 22 -3.44 -12.28 1.76
N VAL A 23 -3.17 -13.50 2.24
CA VAL A 23 -3.09 -14.67 1.35
C VAL A 23 -4.48 -15.00 0.78
N CYS A 24 -5.52 -14.98 1.59
CA CYS A 24 -6.91 -15.24 1.16
C CYS A 24 -7.41 -14.28 0.08
N ALA A 25 -6.99 -13.02 0.09
CA ALA A 25 -7.38 -12.03 -0.92
C ALA A 25 -6.94 -12.43 -2.34
N LEU A 26 -5.93 -13.29 -2.49
CA LEU A 26 -5.43 -13.74 -3.79
C LEU A 26 -6.43 -14.57 -4.61
N ILE A 27 -7.49 -15.09 -3.99
CA ILE A 27 -8.53 -15.86 -4.69
C ILE A 27 -9.86 -15.13 -4.78
N GLU A 28 -9.93 -13.88 -4.32
CA GLU A 28 -11.16 -13.11 -4.33
C GLU A 28 -11.59 -12.74 -5.74
N SER A 29 -12.90 -12.82 -5.99
CA SER A 29 -13.46 -12.60 -7.32
C SER A 29 -13.31 -11.16 -7.83
N ASP A 30 -13.13 -10.21 -6.93
CA ASP A 30 -13.00 -8.77 -7.18
C ASP A 30 -11.55 -8.25 -7.03
N LEU A 31 -10.57 -9.15 -6.90
CA LEU A 31 -9.15 -8.83 -6.74
C LEU A 31 -8.63 -7.79 -7.76
N GLU A 32 -9.05 -7.91 -9.03
CA GLU A 32 -8.62 -6.96 -10.08
C GLU A 32 -9.19 -5.56 -9.87
N SER A 33 -10.44 -5.47 -9.40
CA SER A 33 -11.09 -4.19 -9.09
C SER A 33 -10.45 -3.54 -7.88
N PHE A 34 -10.10 -4.34 -6.87
CA PHE A 34 -9.48 -3.86 -5.65
C PHE A 34 -8.07 -3.31 -5.89
N LEU A 35 -7.24 -4.05 -6.65
CA LEU A 35 -5.85 -3.65 -6.91
C LEU A 35 -5.70 -2.72 -8.11
N GLY A 36 -6.77 -2.47 -8.88
CA GLY A 36 -6.70 -1.67 -10.11
C GLY A 36 -5.76 -2.26 -11.17
N LYS A 37 -5.43 -3.55 -11.09
CA LYS A 37 -4.54 -4.24 -12.04
C LYS A 37 -5.08 -5.62 -12.38
N ARG A 38 -4.74 -6.10 -13.59
CA ARG A 38 -5.09 -7.47 -14.02
C ARG A 38 -4.53 -8.49 -13.02
N GLY A 39 -5.28 -9.55 -12.76
CA GLY A 39 -4.93 -10.59 -11.82
C GLY A 39 -3.69 -11.40 -12.23
N HIS A 40 -3.20 -12.21 -11.30
CA HIS A 40 -2.01 -13.05 -11.49
C HIS A 40 -2.17 -14.09 -12.61
N GLY A 41 -3.40 -14.46 -12.98
CA GLY A 41 -3.69 -15.41 -14.06
C GLY A 41 -3.29 -16.85 -13.76
N LEU A 42 -3.16 -17.20 -12.48
CA LEU A 42 -2.86 -18.57 -12.02
C LEU A 42 -4.15 -19.27 -11.63
N THR A 43 -4.26 -20.57 -11.90
CA THR A 43 -5.26 -21.42 -11.26
C THR A 43 -4.95 -21.56 -9.76
N ARG A 44 -5.92 -22.02 -8.97
CA ARG A 44 -5.71 -22.26 -7.53
C ARG A 44 -4.50 -23.16 -7.25
N ASP A 45 -4.44 -24.33 -7.89
CA ASP A 45 -3.32 -25.25 -7.73
C ASP A 45 -1.97 -24.59 -8.11
N ALA A 46 -1.95 -23.85 -9.22
CA ALA A 46 -0.74 -23.15 -9.68
C ALA A 46 -0.33 -22.01 -8.73
N LEU A 47 -1.31 -21.33 -8.10
CA LEU A 47 -1.07 -20.32 -7.09
C LEU A 47 -0.40 -20.94 -5.84
N VAL A 48 -0.95 -22.04 -5.32
CA VAL A 48 -0.39 -22.76 -4.16
C VAL A 48 1.02 -23.26 -4.43
N GLU A 49 1.25 -23.88 -5.60
CA GLU A 49 2.60 -24.31 -6.02
C GLU A 49 3.57 -23.14 -6.13
N THR A 50 3.11 -22.00 -6.66
CA THR A 50 3.94 -20.81 -6.84
C THR A 50 4.30 -20.20 -5.49
N LEU A 51 3.33 -19.98 -4.60
CA LEU A 51 3.56 -19.48 -3.24
C LEU A 51 4.51 -20.40 -2.47
N HIS A 52 4.27 -21.71 -2.51
CA HIS A 52 5.13 -22.69 -1.84
C HIS A 52 6.58 -22.63 -2.34
N ARG A 53 6.79 -22.47 -3.65
CA ARG A 53 8.12 -22.33 -4.24
C ARG A 53 8.80 -21.01 -3.84
N LEU A 54 8.08 -19.89 -3.84
CA LEU A 54 8.60 -18.59 -3.39
C LEU A 54 8.97 -18.62 -1.90
N LEU A 55 8.15 -19.27 -1.06
CA LEU A 55 8.44 -19.49 0.36
C LEU A 55 9.67 -20.38 0.55
N SER A 56 9.71 -21.52 -0.15
CA SER A 56 10.82 -22.49 -0.06
C SER A 56 12.15 -21.94 -0.55
N SER A 57 12.11 -20.98 -1.49
CA SER A 57 13.31 -20.27 -1.98
C SER A 57 13.68 -19.06 -1.13
N GLY A 58 12.91 -18.75 -0.08
CA GLY A 58 13.19 -17.63 0.81
C GLY A 58 12.95 -16.26 0.17
N LEU A 59 12.18 -16.16 -0.92
CA LEU A 59 11.86 -14.88 -1.57
C LEU A 59 10.70 -14.17 -0.87
N ILE A 60 9.76 -14.94 -0.34
CA ILE A 60 8.67 -14.41 0.49
C ILE A 60 8.66 -15.14 1.83
N TYR A 61 8.05 -14.51 2.83
CA TYR A 61 7.59 -15.17 4.04
C TYR A 61 6.06 -15.12 4.08
N ALA A 62 5.48 -16.02 4.86
CA ALA A 62 4.07 -15.99 5.23
C ALA A 62 3.96 -16.18 6.74
N LYS A 63 3.21 -15.29 7.39
CA LYS A 63 3.01 -15.29 8.84
C LYS A 63 1.55 -15.09 9.19
N SER A 64 1.10 -15.81 10.21
CA SER A 64 -0.17 -15.59 10.91
C SER A 64 0.16 -15.27 12.36
N GLU A 65 -0.50 -14.27 12.94
CA GLU A 65 -0.27 -13.89 14.34
C GLU A 65 -0.51 -15.06 15.31
N MET A 66 -1.47 -15.94 14.98
CA MET A 66 -1.85 -17.08 15.81
C MET A 66 -1.09 -18.36 15.46
N LYS A 67 -0.86 -18.63 14.18
CA LYS A 67 -0.29 -19.91 13.72
C LYS A 67 1.23 -19.87 13.54
N GLY A 68 1.84 -18.68 13.56
CA GLY A 68 3.27 -18.49 13.29
C GLY A 68 3.59 -18.56 11.80
N SER A 69 4.79 -19.06 11.45
CA SER A 69 5.27 -19.13 10.07
C SER A 69 4.59 -20.25 9.27
N ILE A 70 4.20 -19.94 8.04
CA ILE A 70 3.60 -20.87 7.09
C ILE A 70 4.62 -21.24 6.01
N SER A 71 4.83 -22.54 5.82
CA SER A 71 5.85 -23.06 4.88
C SER A 71 5.42 -24.28 4.06
N THR A 72 4.28 -24.91 4.33
CA THR A 72 3.80 -26.09 3.58
C THR A 72 2.62 -25.75 2.68
N LYS A 73 2.36 -26.58 1.67
CA LYS A 73 1.21 -26.40 0.76
C LYS A 73 -0.12 -26.45 1.49
N GLU A 74 -0.25 -27.35 2.47
CA GLU A 74 -1.45 -27.50 3.28
C GLU A 74 -1.72 -26.24 4.09
N HIS A 75 -0.68 -25.61 4.65
CA HIS A 75 -0.83 -24.34 5.34
C HIS A 75 -1.24 -23.20 4.40
N ILE A 76 -0.71 -23.18 3.17
CA ILE A 76 -1.09 -22.18 2.15
C ILE A 76 -2.55 -22.36 1.74
N GLU A 77 -3.00 -23.60 1.51
CA GLU A 77 -4.42 -23.89 1.20
C GLU A 77 -5.34 -23.42 2.32
N LEU A 78 -4.98 -23.72 3.57
CA LEU A 78 -5.74 -23.25 4.73
C LEU A 78 -5.76 -21.72 4.82
N ALA A 79 -4.65 -21.04 4.50
CA ALA A 79 -4.56 -19.59 4.47
C ALA A 79 -5.42 -18.98 3.35
N LEU A 80 -5.51 -19.65 2.19
CA LEU A 80 -6.39 -19.23 1.10
C LEU A 80 -7.88 -19.37 1.45
N GLU A 81 -8.24 -20.25 2.39
CA GLU A 81 -9.61 -20.45 2.84
C GLU A 81 -10.01 -19.57 4.04
N GLU A 82 -9.08 -18.77 4.57
CA GLU A 82 -9.36 -17.83 5.64
C GLU A 82 -10.42 -16.81 5.16
N ARG A 83 -11.54 -16.73 5.88
CA ARG A 83 -12.62 -15.79 5.55
C ARG A 83 -12.34 -14.45 6.20
N VAL A 84 -12.19 -13.42 5.37
CA VAL A 84 -12.15 -12.04 5.82
C VAL A 84 -13.56 -11.47 5.68
N SER A 85 -14.13 -11.02 6.79
CA SER A 85 -15.29 -10.12 6.68
C SER A 85 -14.75 -8.73 6.39
N TRP A 86 -14.84 -8.35 5.11
CA TRP A 86 -14.46 -7.02 4.62
C TRP A 86 -15.27 -5.90 5.28
N ASP A 87 -16.46 -6.20 5.82
CA ASP A 87 -17.25 -5.27 6.64
C ASP A 87 -16.51 -4.80 7.91
N THR A 88 -15.41 -5.46 8.29
CA THR A 88 -14.66 -5.16 9.53
C THR A 88 -13.29 -4.49 9.27
N HIS A 89 -12.78 -4.44 8.03
CA HIS A 89 -11.35 -4.18 7.73
C HIS A 89 -11.00 -2.74 7.28
N HIS A 90 -11.94 -1.80 7.21
CA HIS A 90 -11.58 -0.38 7.03
C HIS A 90 -11.06 0.31 8.30
N VAL A 91 -10.92 -0.43 9.41
CA VAL A 91 -10.16 0.05 10.57
C VAL A 91 -8.69 -0.30 10.35
N PHE A 92 -7.93 0.63 9.78
CA PHE A 92 -6.48 0.61 9.87
C PHE A 92 -6.10 0.32 11.33
N ILE A 93 -5.16 -0.60 11.56
CA ILE A 93 -4.68 -0.98 12.89
C ILE A 93 -4.03 0.26 13.53
N SER A 94 -4.84 1.07 14.18
CA SER A 94 -4.40 2.02 15.20
C SER A 94 -4.20 1.19 16.46
N ALA A 95 -2.96 1.11 16.91
CA ALA A 95 -2.68 0.67 18.26
C ALA A 95 -3.29 1.72 19.20
N ASP A 96 -4.45 1.44 19.80
CA ASP A 96 -4.79 1.78 21.19
C ASP A 96 -6.26 1.46 21.55
N GLY A 97 -6.43 0.65 22.60
CA GLY A 97 -7.40 0.84 23.69
C GLY A 97 -8.90 0.60 23.45
N ASP A 98 -9.35 -0.62 23.74
CA ASP A 98 -10.77 -0.99 23.89
C ASP A 98 -11.52 -0.13 24.94
N VAL A 99 -12.72 0.35 24.60
CA VAL A 99 -13.75 0.80 25.57
C VAL A 99 -15.02 -0.01 25.36
N GLU A 100 -15.35 -0.85 26.34
CA GLU A 100 -16.49 -1.74 26.35
C GLU A 100 -17.76 -0.99 26.81
N LEU A 101 -18.77 -0.86 25.94
CA LEU A 101 -20.11 -0.37 26.28
C LEU A 101 -21.17 -1.47 26.12
N ALA A 102 -22.13 -1.48 27.04
CA ALA A 102 -23.13 -2.53 27.24
C ALA A 102 -24.03 -2.78 26.01
N PRO A 103 -24.52 -4.03 25.80
CA PRO A 103 -25.27 -4.40 24.60
C PRO A 103 -26.73 -3.92 24.61
N ASP A 104 -27.16 -3.36 23.47
CA ASP A 104 -28.54 -3.00 23.12
C ASP A 104 -29.19 -4.14 22.30
N GLU A 105 -30.27 -4.72 22.83
CA GLU A 105 -30.96 -5.89 22.27
C GLU A 105 -31.83 -5.59 21.02
N SER A 106 -31.87 -4.34 20.55
CA SER A 106 -32.67 -3.93 19.38
C SER A 106 -31.92 -3.99 18.03
N LYS A 107 -30.62 -4.32 18.03
CA LYS A 107 -29.79 -4.36 16.82
C LYS A 107 -29.82 -5.73 16.12
N PRO A 108 -29.69 -5.77 14.78
CA PRO A 108 -29.55 -7.02 14.01
C PRO A 108 -28.44 -7.89 14.60
N PRO A 109 -28.48 -9.23 14.37
CA PRO A 109 -27.52 -10.16 14.96
C PRO A 109 -26.11 -9.62 14.82
N ARG A 110 -25.43 -9.45 15.96
CA ARG A 110 -24.01 -9.07 16.00
C ARG A 110 -23.28 -10.04 15.09
N ILE A 111 -22.75 -9.54 13.98
CA ILE A 111 -21.65 -10.20 13.27
C ILE A 111 -20.58 -10.29 14.35
N GLU A 112 -20.27 -11.51 14.81
CA GLU A 112 -19.14 -11.67 15.73
C GLU A 112 -17.94 -11.04 15.01
N PRO A 113 -17.22 -10.10 15.67
CA PRO A 113 -16.08 -9.45 15.04
C PRO A 113 -15.17 -10.57 14.53
N VAL A 114 -14.92 -10.56 13.21
CA VAL A 114 -13.95 -11.48 12.65
C VAL A 114 -12.67 -11.24 13.42
N ASP A 115 -12.20 -12.30 14.08
CA ASP A 115 -10.97 -12.27 14.86
C ASP A 115 -9.81 -12.05 13.89
N VAL A 116 -9.48 -10.77 13.65
CA VAL A 116 -8.44 -10.27 12.73
C VAL A 116 -7.11 -10.99 12.96
N ARG A 117 -6.90 -11.50 14.19
CA ARG A 117 -5.74 -12.30 14.62
C ARG A 117 -5.56 -13.61 13.83
N LYS A 118 -6.53 -14.01 13.01
CA LYS A 118 -6.49 -15.25 12.22
C LYS A 118 -5.97 -15.08 10.80
N ILE A 119 -5.77 -13.86 10.31
CA ILE A 119 -5.41 -13.63 8.91
C ILE A 119 -3.92 -13.90 8.69
N THR A 120 -3.63 -14.66 7.63
CA THR A 120 -2.29 -14.90 7.13
C THR A 120 -1.90 -13.82 6.12
N TYR A 121 -0.77 -13.17 6.37
CA TYR A 121 -0.13 -12.24 5.45
C TYR A 121 1.12 -12.85 4.84
N TYR A 122 1.43 -12.45 3.61
CA TYR A 122 2.73 -12.70 2.99
C TYR A 122 3.43 -11.40 2.61
N GLY A 123 4.77 -11.45 2.56
CA GLY A 123 5.62 -10.32 2.23
C GLY A 123 6.98 -10.78 1.69
N LEU A 124 7.71 -9.87 1.06
CA LEU A 124 9.07 -10.02 0.59
C LEU A 124 10.04 -10.16 1.75
N THR A 125 10.95 -11.12 1.64
CA THR A 125 12.18 -11.08 2.45
C THR A 125 13.16 -10.05 1.89
N GLN A 126 14.27 -9.81 2.59
CA GLN A 126 15.37 -9.00 2.05
C GLN A 126 15.88 -9.54 0.70
N GLU A 127 15.96 -10.87 0.55
CA GLU A 127 16.40 -11.51 -0.69
C GLU A 127 15.36 -11.38 -1.80
N GLY A 128 14.08 -11.61 -1.49
CA GLY A 128 12.99 -11.44 -2.46
C GLY A 128 12.89 -10.01 -2.96
N GLY A 129 13.00 -9.04 -2.05
CA GLY A 129 13.10 -7.63 -2.39
C GLY A 129 14.25 -7.32 -3.34
N ALA A 130 15.46 -7.82 -3.05
CA ALA A 130 16.61 -7.62 -3.93
C ALA A 130 16.42 -8.25 -5.33
N GLN A 131 15.80 -9.43 -5.41
CA GLN A 131 15.51 -10.06 -6.72
C GLN A 131 14.40 -9.33 -7.47
N TRP A 132 13.36 -8.87 -6.77
CA TRP A 132 12.32 -8.03 -7.35
C TRP A 132 12.92 -6.74 -7.90
N GLU A 133 13.77 -6.03 -7.15
CA GLU A 133 14.46 -4.81 -7.63
C GLU A 133 15.30 -5.06 -8.87
N ALA A 134 16.05 -6.16 -8.89
CA ALA A 134 16.89 -6.51 -10.04
C ALA A 134 16.06 -6.81 -11.30
N PHE A 135 14.81 -7.28 -11.15
CA PHE A 135 13.89 -7.54 -12.26
C PHE A 135 13.08 -6.30 -12.66
N ALA A 136 12.46 -5.64 -11.68
CA ALA A 136 11.58 -4.48 -11.83
C ALA A 136 12.35 -3.20 -12.21
N ALA A 137 13.60 -3.09 -11.74
CA ALA A 137 14.43 -1.91 -11.85
C ALA A 137 13.68 -0.62 -11.43
N PRO A 138 13.10 -0.57 -10.21
CA PRO A 138 12.36 0.59 -9.75
C PRO A 138 13.29 1.79 -9.58
N ASP A 139 12.78 2.98 -9.85
CA ASP A 139 13.44 4.24 -9.54
C ASP A 139 13.00 4.73 -8.16
N TRP A 140 13.78 4.34 -7.14
CA TRP A 140 13.53 4.74 -5.75
C TRP A 140 13.61 6.26 -5.53
N GLN A 141 14.20 7.03 -6.44
CA GLN A 141 14.22 8.49 -6.33
C GLN A 141 12.81 9.08 -6.55
N LYS A 142 11.97 8.39 -7.33
CA LYS A 142 10.58 8.79 -7.57
C LYS A 142 9.59 8.23 -6.54
N TYR A 143 9.99 7.27 -5.73
CA TYR A 143 9.11 6.64 -4.75
C TYR A 143 8.63 7.67 -3.72
N ILE A 144 7.32 7.72 -3.49
CA ILE A 144 6.69 8.55 -2.47
C ILE A 144 5.99 7.62 -1.49
N ALA A 145 6.46 7.61 -0.24
CA ALA A 145 5.69 7.05 0.87
C ALA A 145 4.83 8.18 1.45
N GLY A 146 3.54 7.91 1.64
CA GLY A 146 2.62 8.88 2.22
C GLY A 146 1.72 8.26 3.26
N GLY A 147 1.38 9.00 4.30
CA GLY A 147 0.40 8.62 5.30
C GLY A 147 -0.33 9.84 5.84
N SER A 148 -1.56 9.63 6.30
CA SER A 148 -2.33 10.62 7.03
C SER A 148 -2.65 10.12 8.43
N GLN A 149 -2.78 11.06 9.36
CA GLN A 149 -3.28 10.81 10.69
C GLN A 149 -4.40 11.81 10.97
N PRO A 150 -5.53 11.38 11.57
CA PRO A 150 -6.54 12.30 12.04
C PRO A 150 -5.94 13.18 13.14
N ASP A 151 -6.20 14.49 13.07
CA ASP A 151 -5.92 15.40 14.18
C ASP A 151 -7.15 15.47 15.10
N GLU A 152 -7.00 15.93 16.35
CA GLU A 152 -8.14 16.23 17.24
C GLU A 152 -9.01 17.41 16.73
N SER A 153 -8.64 17.98 15.59
CA SER A 153 -9.25 19.14 14.95
C SER A 153 -9.98 18.77 13.65
N GLU A 154 -10.47 19.77 12.90
CA GLU A 154 -11.05 19.58 11.57
C GLU A 154 -10.00 19.32 10.46
N TYR A 155 -8.74 19.13 10.84
CA TYR A 155 -7.61 18.96 9.93
C TYR A 155 -7.11 17.51 9.90
N GLU A 156 -6.59 17.11 8.75
CA GLU A 156 -5.77 15.91 8.63
C GLU A 156 -4.29 16.31 8.58
N VAL A 157 -3.44 15.59 9.31
CA VAL A 157 -1.99 15.76 9.23
C VAL A 157 -1.46 14.73 8.24
N TRP A 158 -0.81 15.21 7.19
CA TRP A 158 -0.17 14.39 6.17
C TRP A 158 1.35 14.41 6.35
N GLU A 159 1.97 13.26 6.17
CA GLU A 159 3.42 13.08 6.08
C GLU A 159 3.74 12.38 4.76
N LEU A 160 4.59 13.00 3.95
CA LEU A 160 5.10 12.42 2.71
C LEU A 160 6.63 12.39 2.75
N ILE A 161 7.23 11.29 2.28
CA ILE A 161 8.68 11.11 2.17
C ILE A 161 9.01 10.61 0.76
N CYS A 162 10.02 11.21 0.12
CA CYS A 162 10.52 10.76 -1.18
C CYS A 162 12.05 10.63 -1.22
N GLY A 163 12.57 9.92 -2.22
CA GLY A 163 14.02 9.69 -2.37
C GLY A 163 14.80 10.95 -2.74
N ASP A 164 14.25 11.77 -3.65
CA ASP A 164 14.82 13.08 -4.03
C ASP A 164 13.69 14.05 -4.37
N LYS A 165 13.50 15.09 -3.55
CA LYS A 165 12.49 16.11 -3.83
C LYS A 165 12.79 16.94 -5.07
N ASN A 166 14.06 17.00 -5.50
CA ASN A 166 14.48 17.73 -6.69
C ASN A 166 14.54 16.82 -7.92
N TRP A 167 13.90 15.65 -7.88
CA TRP A 167 13.88 14.74 -9.02
C TRP A 167 13.46 15.49 -10.28
N ARG A 168 14.41 15.64 -11.20
CA ARG A 168 14.18 16.19 -12.53
C ARG A 168 13.96 15.00 -13.43
N GLY A 169 12.73 14.82 -13.92
CA GLY A 169 12.50 13.91 -15.03
C GLY A 169 13.56 14.12 -16.10
N ALA A 170 14.19 13.03 -16.53
CA ALA A 170 15.11 13.06 -17.66
C ALA A 170 14.40 13.40 -18.99
N ASP A 171 13.11 13.67 -18.93
CA ASP A 171 12.28 14.03 -20.05
C ASP A 171 12.58 15.47 -20.47
N LYS A 172 13.32 15.60 -21.57
CA LYS A 172 13.82 16.86 -22.11
C LYS A 172 12.71 17.73 -22.72
N ASP A 173 11.50 17.18 -22.82
CA ASP A 173 10.36 17.79 -23.49
C ASP A 173 9.40 18.49 -22.50
N TRP A 174 9.64 18.41 -21.19
CA TRP A 174 8.85 19.17 -20.21
C TRP A 174 9.29 20.66 -20.23
N PRO A 175 8.40 21.62 -20.54
CA PRO A 175 8.80 22.99 -20.91
C PRO A 175 9.43 23.81 -19.79
N GLU A 176 9.22 23.44 -18.52
CA GLU A 176 9.80 24.12 -17.36
C GLU A 176 10.27 23.10 -16.32
N PRO A 177 11.41 23.31 -15.66
CA PRO A 177 11.89 22.36 -14.66
C PRO A 177 10.90 22.25 -13.51
N VAL A 178 10.38 21.04 -13.27
CA VAL A 178 9.68 20.69 -12.03
C VAL A 178 10.59 21.07 -10.87
N GLN A 179 10.15 22.02 -10.07
CA GLN A 179 11.01 22.62 -9.05
C GLN A 179 11.04 21.77 -7.77
N ASN A 180 9.99 20.97 -7.52
CA ASN A 180 9.90 20.05 -6.39
C ASN A 180 8.86 18.94 -6.65
N TRP A 181 9.30 17.69 -6.74
CA TRP A 181 8.47 16.51 -7.05
C TRP A 181 7.34 16.30 -6.02
N LEU A 182 7.63 16.53 -4.73
CA LEU A 182 6.64 16.38 -3.67
C LEU A 182 5.58 17.49 -3.71
N GLU A 183 5.93 18.70 -4.13
CA GLU A 183 4.95 19.79 -4.28
C GLU A 183 3.93 19.47 -5.37
N GLU A 184 4.36 18.98 -6.53
CA GLU A 184 3.44 18.56 -7.60
C GLU A 184 2.54 17.39 -7.17
N TYR A 185 3.10 16.44 -6.42
CA TYR A 185 2.30 15.36 -5.85
C TYR A 185 1.25 15.89 -4.87
N ILE A 186 1.61 16.80 -3.97
CA ILE A 186 0.68 17.44 -3.02
C ILE A 186 -0.40 18.20 -3.78
N GLU A 187 -0.05 19.01 -4.78
CA GLU A 187 -1.01 19.76 -5.59
C GLU A 187 -2.01 18.82 -6.29
N SER A 188 -1.50 17.75 -6.90
CA SER A 188 -2.33 16.73 -7.54
C SER A 188 -3.25 16.05 -6.53
N MET A 189 -2.69 15.53 -5.42
CA MET A 189 -3.44 14.89 -4.35
C MET A 189 -4.56 15.80 -3.82
N CYS A 190 -4.25 17.06 -3.53
CA CYS A 190 -5.23 18.03 -3.03
C CYS A 190 -6.31 18.34 -4.08
N PHE A 191 -5.96 18.41 -5.36
CA PHE A 191 -6.92 18.59 -6.44
C PHE A 191 -7.91 17.42 -6.52
N TYR A 192 -7.44 16.17 -6.48
CA TYR A 192 -8.31 15.00 -6.62
C TYR A 192 -9.08 14.66 -5.35
N SER A 193 -8.47 14.84 -4.18
CA SER A 193 -9.10 14.56 -2.89
C SER A 193 -9.87 15.74 -2.31
N GLN A 194 -9.97 16.86 -3.05
CA GLN A 194 -10.65 18.08 -2.62
C GLN A 194 -10.14 18.61 -1.27
N MET A 195 -8.84 18.53 -1.06
CA MET A 195 -8.20 19.03 0.15
C MET A 195 -7.60 20.40 -0.09
N GLU A 196 -7.43 21.19 0.97
CA GLU A 196 -6.63 22.40 0.95
C GLU A 196 -5.52 22.33 1.97
N VAL A 197 -4.27 22.48 1.49
CA VAL A 197 -3.09 22.60 2.33
C VAL A 197 -3.10 23.93 3.06
N ILE A 198 -2.83 23.89 4.37
CA ILE A 198 -2.52 25.08 5.15
C ILE A 198 -1.04 25.39 4.95
N LEU A 199 -0.73 26.38 4.11
CA LEU A 199 0.65 26.67 3.68
C LEU A 199 1.59 26.98 4.86
N GLU A 200 1.09 27.61 5.92
CA GLU A 200 1.86 27.93 7.12
C GLU A 200 2.23 26.69 7.94
N SER A 201 1.60 25.55 7.67
CA SER A 201 1.87 24.27 8.34
C SER A 201 2.88 23.39 7.60
N VAL A 202 3.34 23.82 6.41
CA VAL A 202 4.28 23.04 5.61
C VAL A 202 5.66 23.07 6.24
N GLU A 203 6.08 21.93 6.76
CA GLU A 203 7.38 21.71 7.37
C GLU A 203 8.22 20.73 6.54
N TRP A 204 9.43 21.12 6.18
CA TRP A 204 10.39 20.29 5.46
C TRP A 204 11.54 19.87 6.37
N ASP A 205 11.90 18.60 6.31
CA ASP A 205 13.12 18.07 6.92
C ASP A 205 13.69 16.89 6.09
N TYR A 206 14.71 16.23 6.62
CA TYR A 206 15.39 15.10 5.98
C TYR A 206 15.48 13.93 6.97
N VAL A 207 15.07 12.74 6.54
CA VAL A 207 15.05 11.53 7.36
C VAL A 207 16.18 10.61 6.95
N THR A 208 17.00 10.16 7.91
CA THR A 208 18.09 9.20 7.67
C THR A 208 18.33 8.30 8.90
N PRO A 209 18.43 6.97 8.72
CA PRO A 209 18.07 6.24 7.50
C PRO A 209 16.55 6.28 7.25
N TRP A 210 16.12 6.10 6.00
CA TRP A 210 14.70 6.05 5.65
C TRP A 210 14.26 4.61 5.38
N GLN A 211 13.31 4.10 6.18
CA GLN A 211 12.65 2.83 5.93
C GLN A 211 11.53 3.04 4.91
N ALA A 212 11.82 2.87 3.62
CA ALA A 212 10.90 3.15 2.51
C ALA A 212 9.75 2.15 2.44
N THR A 213 10.04 0.86 2.64
CA THR A 213 9.04 -0.21 2.76
C THR A 213 9.39 -1.09 3.97
N TYR A 214 8.56 -2.06 4.34
CA TYR A 214 8.88 -2.95 5.48
C TYR A 214 10.17 -3.78 5.29
N TRP A 215 10.70 -3.91 4.07
CA TRP A 215 11.92 -4.64 3.75
C TRP A 215 13.03 -3.77 3.12
N LYS A 216 12.72 -2.55 2.65
CA LYS A 216 13.68 -1.65 1.99
C LYS A 216 14.06 -0.47 2.87
N GLN A 217 15.37 -0.36 3.16
CA GLN A 217 15.97 0.84 3.73
C GLN A 217 16.76 1.60 2.65
N LEU A 218 16.59 2.92 2.62
CA LEU A 218 17.36 3.88 1.81
C LEU A 218 18.23 4.74 2.71
N ASP A 219 19.28 5.35 2.14
CA ASP A 219 20.23 6.18 2.89
C ASP A 219 19.54 7.40 3.54
N GLY A 220 18.49 7.91 2.91
CA GLY A 220 17.59 8.91 3.47
C GLY A 220 16.51 9.32 2.47
N GLY A 221 15.69 10.30 2.87
CA GLY A 221 14.64 10.86 2.05
C GLY A 221 14.24 12.26 2.50
N ASP A 222 13.80 13.08 1.56
CA ASP A 222 13.19 14.38 1.83
C ASP A 222 11.77 14.16 2.36
N ARG A 223 11.46 14.75 3.51
CA ARG A 223 10.14 14.64 4.14
C ARG A 223 9.46 15.99 4.21
N VAL A 224 8.16 15.98 3.96
CA VAL A 224 7.26 17.11 4.15
C VAL A 224 6.10 16.69 5.05
N ARG A 225 5.79 17.52 6.05
CA ARG A 225 4.62 17.40 6.91
C ARG A 225 3.75 18.63 6.71
N PHE A 226 2.44 18.44 6.60
CA PHE A 226 1.51 19.55 6.42
C PHE A 226 0.12 19.17 6.94
N ARG A 227 -0.68 20.19 7.24
CA ARG A 227 -2.11 20.03 7.54
C ARG A 227 -2.93 20.32 6.30
N CYS A 228 -4.01 19.59 6.13
CA CYS A 228 -5.03 19.92 5.15
C CYS A 228 -6.43 19.87 5.74
N ARG A 229 -7.37 20.56 5.10
CA ARG A 229 -8.81 20.48 5.41
C ARG A 229 -9.58 19.94 4.22
N ASP A 230 -10.60 19.13 4.50
CA ASP A 230 -11.55 18.68 3.50
C ASP A 230 -12.45 19.85 3.03
N LYS A 231 -12.57 20.02 1.71
CA LYS A 231 -13.47 20.99 1.07
C LYS A 231 -14.71 20.35 0.46
N SER A 232 -14.89 19.04 0.56
CA SER A 232 -15.98 18.29 -0.06
C SER A 232 -17.38 18.79 0.34
N GLY A 233 -17.51 19.42 1.52
CA GLY A 233 -18.74 20.04 2.00
C GLY A 233 -19.11 21.39 1.35
N ALA A 234 -18.27 21.96 0.47
CA ALA A 234 -18.57 23.22 -0.20
C ALA A 234 -19.57 23.02 -1.35
N GLU A 235 -20.77 23.60 -1.22
CA GLU A 235 -22.00 23.35 -2.03
C GLU A 235 -21.92 23.52 -3.57
N ASN A 236 -20.76 23.77 -4.19
CA ASN A 236 -20.65 24.21 -5.58
C ASN A 236 -19.73 23.38 -6.49
N PHE A 237 -19.37 22.15 -6.14
CA PHE A 237 -18.38 21.42 -6.94
C PHE A 237 -18.98 20.49 -8.02
N LYS A 238 -18.37 20.50 -9.21
CA LYS A 238 -18.69 19.59 -10.33
C LYS A 238 -17.92 18.28 -10.13
N PRO A 239 -18.55 17.11 -10.31
CA PRO A 239 -17.84 15.84 -10.20
C PRO A 239 -16.64 15.80 -11.15
N ILE A 240 -15.51 15.28 -10.64
CA ILE A 240 -14.30 15.06 -11.41
C ILE A 240 -14.68 14.12 -12.58
N PRO A 241 -14.25 14.41 -13.83
CA PRO A 241 -14.41 13.42 -14.89
C PRO A 241 -13.74 12.13 -14.45
N SER A 242 -14.48 11.02 -14.51
CA SER A 242 -13.94 9.69 -14.29
C SER A 242 -12.81 9.47 -15.30
N PHE A 243 -11.55 9.65 -14.89
CA PHE A 243 -10.41 9.26 -15.70
C PHE A 243 -10.23 7.75 -15.50
N PRO A 244 -10.39 6.93 -16.56
CA PRO A 244 -10.36 5.48 -16.44
C PRO A 244 -8.96 4.90 -16.13
N ASP A 245 -7.90 5.73 -16.10
CA ASP A 245 -6.51 5.29 -15.90
C ASP A 245 -5.84 5.85 -14.62
N MET A 246 -6.53 6.66 -13.82
CA MET A 246 -6.01 7.10 -12.51
C MET A 246 -6.55 6.13 -11.46
N GLY A 247 -6.09 4.88 -11.52
CA GLY A 247 -6.15 3.99 -10.38
C GLY A 247 -5.56 4.73 -9.19
N TYR A 248 -6.31 4.78 -8.09
CA TYR A 248 -6.08 5.56 -6.88
C TYR A 248 -4.59 5.86 -6.60
N PHE A 249 -4.34 7.10 -6.13
CA PHE A 249 -3.07 7.67 -5.66
C PHE A 249 -2.32 6.85 -4.59
N ASP A 250 -2.73 5.63 -4.31
CA ASP A 250 -2.04 4.70 -3.45
C ASP A 250 -0.81 4.12 -4.17
N ARG A 251 0.25 4.94 -4.10
CA ARG A 251 1.67 4.57 -3.85
C ARG A 251 2.43 3.81 -4.93
N LEU A 252 1.75 3.08 -5.82
CA LEU A 252 2.42 2.18 -6.77
C LEU A 252 2.92 2.83 -8.07
N TRP A 253 2.49 4.03 -8.47
CA TRP A 253 2.73 4.48 -9.85
C TRP A 253 4.01 5.29 -10.08
N CYS A 254 4.65 5.81 -9.04
CA CYS A 254 5.74 6.76 -9.23
C CYS A 254 7.12 6.10 -9.46
N ALA A 255 7.35 4.87 -9.01
CA ALA A 255 8.68 4.24 -9.08
C ALA A 255 8.97 3.49 -10.41
N TRP A 256 8.05 3.45 -11.37
CA TRP A 256 8.22 2.66 -12.59
C TRP A 256 8.81 3.48 -13.75
N ARG A 257 9.37 2.77 -14.73
CA ARG A 257 9.99 3.35 -15.94
C ARG A 257 8.96 3.97 -16.88
#